data_AF-A0AAD3HMI9-F1
#
_entry.id   AF-A0AAD3HMI9-F1
#
_cell.length_a   1.000
_cell.length_b   1.000
_cell.length_c   1.000
_cell.angle_alpha   90.00
_cell.angle_beta   90.00
_cell.angle_gamma   90.00
#
_symmetry.space_group_name_H-M   'P 1'
#
loop_
_entity.id
_entity.type
_entity.pdbx_description
1 polymer ?
#
loop_
_entity_poly.entity_id
_entity_poly.type
_entity_poly.pdbx_seq_one_letter_code
_entity_poly.pdbx_strand_id
1 'polypeptide(L)'
;MQDLCSRVPCSRRNVMVRDGFCCQYCGGRRELTIDHVHPVSRGGGESWNNLVTACMRCNQKKSDRTLRELGWKLRRQPREPTAYEIGLVAGIALRDLLRPPAEWAGYLAPYRERLEAHRRAAREAALGSMLEEGAGSGEELHPSGGGVWALSDV
;
A
#
# COMPACT_ATOMS: atom_id res chain seq x y z
N MET A 1 11.19 26.56 0.07
CA MET A 1 9.92 26.14 0.70
C MET A 1 8.96 25.61 -0.38
N GLN A 2 9.35 24.54 -1.08
CA GLN A 2 8.55 23.96 -2.16
C GLN A 2 7.76 22.75 -1.64
N ASP A 3 6.47 23.00 -1.44
CA ASP A 3 5.39 22.15 -1.95
C ASP A 3 5.17 20.75 -1.36
N LEU A 4 5.47 20.55 -0.07
CA LEU A 4 4.84 19.47 0.70
C LEU A 4 3.30 19.64 0.85
N CYS A 5 2.74 20.81 0.50
CA CYS A 5 1.29 21.06 0.39
C CYS A 5 0.77 21.24 -1.05
N SER A 6 1.56 20.90 -2.07
CA SER A 6 1.08 21.00 -3.45
C SER A 6 -0.13 20.08 -3.68
N ARG A 7 -1.17 20.64 -4.31
CA ARG A 7 -2.39 19.90 -4.65
C ARG A 7 -2.03 18.73 -5.56
N VAL A 8 -2.70 17.59 -5.37
CA VAL A 8 -2.49 16.42 -6.23
C VAL A 8 -3.02 16.73 -7.64
N PRO A 9 -2.19 16.65 -8.68
CA PRO A 9 -2.65 16.88 -10.04
C PRO A 9 -3.70 15.83 -10.44
N CYS A 10 -4.79 16.28 -11.06
CA CYS A 10 -5.83 15.42 -11.61
C CYS A 10 -5.29 14.72 -12.87
N SER A 11 -4.73 13.53 -12.70
CA SER A 11 -4.15 12.73 -13.79
C SER A 11 -4.79 11.35 -13.83
N ARG A 12 -4.74 10.70 -15.00
CA ARG A 12 -5.24 9.33 -15.20
C ARG A 12 -4.73 8.37 -14.12
N ARG A 13 -3.43 8.44 -13.82
CA ARG A 13 -2.77 7.63 -12.80
C ARG A 13 -3.35 7.92 -11.41
N ASN A 14 -3.48 9.19 -11.03
CA ASN A 14 -3.93 9.54 -9.68
C ASN A 14 -5.41 9.24 -9.47
N VAL A 15 -6.26 9.32 -10.50
CA VAL A 15 -7.65 8.86 -10.44
C VAL A 15 -7.72 7.34 -10.21
N MET A 16 -6.88 6.55 -10.91
CA MET A 16 -6.80 5.10 -10.69
C MET A 16 -6.32 4.74 -9.27
N VAL A 17 -5.33 5.47 -8.76
CA VAL A 17 -4.82 5.28 -7.39
C VAL A 17 -5.89 5.63 -6.37
N ARG A 18 -6.55 6.79 -6.47
CA ARG A 18 -7.68 7.20 -5.59
C ARG A 18 -8.76 6.12 -5.54
N ASP A 19 -9.08 5.55 -6.68
CA ASP A 19 -10.14 4.56 -6.86
C ASP A 19 -9.70 3.12 -6.50
N GLY A 20 -8.44 2.93 -6.09
CA GLY A 20 -7.89 1.63 -5.68
C GLY A 20 -7.83 0.63 -6.83
N PHE A 21 -7.57 1.10 -8.06
CA PHE A 21 -7.55 0.28 -9.27
C PHE A 21 -8.83 -0.56 -9.42
N CYS A 22 -9.98 0.06 -9.18
CA CYS A 22 -11.27 -0.60 -9.14
C CYS A 22 -12.33 0.24 -9.87
N CYS A 23 -13.10 -0.41 -10.73
CA CYS A 23 -14.20 0.20 -11.46
C CYS A 23 -15.26 0.73 -10.48
N GLN A 24 -15.54 2.03 -10.55
CA GLN A 24 -16.51 2.70 -9.68
C GLN A 24 -17.97 2.37 -10.01
N TYR A 25 -18.21 1.65 -11.11
CA TYR A 25 -19.54 1.14 -11.49
C TYR A 25 -19.79 -0.28 -10.97
N CYS A 26 -18.88 -1.22 -11.23
CA CYS A 26 -19.12 -2.65 -10.96
C CYS A 26 -18.15 -3.29 -9.96
N GLY A 27 -17.06 -2.62 -9.58
CA GLY A 27 -16.04 -3.18 -8.69
C GLY A 27 -14.96 -4.03 -9.39
N GLY A 28 -15.07 -4.26 -10.71
CA GLY A 28 -14.07 -5.00 -11.47
C GLY A 28 -12.70 -4.32 -11.48
N ARG A 29 -11.62 -5.11 -11.63
CA ARG A 29 -10.22 -4.64 -11.59
C ARG A 29 -9.43 -4.88 -12.89
N ARG A 30 -10.10 -5.35 -13.94
CA ARG A 30 -9.49 -5.66 -15.24
C ARG A 30 -9.88 -4.61 -16.27
N GLU A 31 -9.00 -4.39 -17.25
CA GLU A 31 -9.24 -3.51 -18.41
C GLU A 31 -9.75 -2.13 -17.99
N LEU A 32 -8.99 -1.47 -17.11
CA LEU A 32 -9.39 -0.21 -16.50
C LEU A 32 -9.07 0.98 -17.40
N THR A 33 -9.99 1.93 -17.41
CA THR A 33 -9.86 3.23 -18.04
C THR A 33 -10.42 4.32 -17.13
N ILE A 34 -10.33 5.57 -17.58
CA ILE A 34 -10.95 6.72 -16.93
C ILE A 34 -12.18 7.10 -17.74
N ASP A 35 -13.26 7.39 -17.02
CA ASP A 35 -14.53 7.81 -17.57
C ASP A 35 -15.00 9.10 -16.89
N HIS A 36 -15.76 9.89 -17.64
CA HIS A 36 -16.41 11.10 -17.17
C HIS A 36 -17.81 10.76 -16.67
N VAL A 37 -18.06 10.87 -15.36
CA VAL A 37 -19.37 10.61 -14.73
C VAL A 37 -20.49 11.37 -15.45
N HIS A 38 -20.26 12.65 -15.70
CA HIS A 38 -21.00 13.48 -16.63
C HIS A 38 -20.28 13.51 -17.98
N PRO A 39 -20.87 12.97 -19.07
CA PRO A 39 -20.22 12.89 -20.37
C PRO A 39 -19.72 14.23 -20.90
N VAL A 40 -18.58 14.24 -21.59
CA VAL A 40 -18.00 15.44 -22.23
C VAL A 40 -18.97 16.03 -23.25
N SER A 41 -19.64 15.20 -24.05
CA SER A 41 -20.65 15.62 -25.03
C SER A 41 -21.84 16.37 -24.41
N ARG A 42 -22.02 16.28 -23.09
CA ARG A 42 -23.06 17.00 -22.33
C ARG A 42 -22.51 18.16 -21.50
N GLY A 43 -21.21 18.44 -21.59
CA GLY A 43 -20.56 19.53 -20.85
C GLY A 43 -19.83 19.08 -19.58
N GLY A 44 -19.53 17.80 -19.41
CA GLY A 44 -18.68 17.33 -18.31
C GLY A 44 -17.21 17.72 -18.49
N GLY A 45 -16.58 18.25 -17.44
CA GLY A 45 -15.17 18.68 -17.45
C GLY A 45 -14.19 17.64 -16.91
N GLU A 46 -12.89 17.93 -17.03
CA GLU A 46 -11.78 17.06 -16.60
C GLU A 46 -11.34 17.30 -15.15
N SER A 47 -12.30 17.33 -14.22
CA SER A 47 -12.02 17.60 -12.80
C SER A 47 -12.10 16.33 -11.93
N TRP A 48 -11.51 16.41 -10.74
CA TRP A 48 -11.56 15.34 -9.74
C TRP A 48 -12.97 14.87 -9.41
N ASN A 49 -13.96 15.75 -9.52
CA ASN A 49 -15.37 15.49 -9.21
C ASN A 49 -16.13 14.83 -10.37
N ASN A 50 -15.50 14.70 -11.55
CA ASN A 50 -16.12 14.12 -12.73
C ASN A 50 -15.38 12.91 -13.28
N LEU A 51 -14.09 12.73 -12.95
CA LEU A 51 -13.31 11.59 -13.43
C LEU A 51 -13.35 10.42 -12.43
N VAL A 52 -13.62 9.22 -12.95
CA VAL A 52 -13.60 7.95 -12.20
C VAL A 52 -12.94 6.84 -12.99
N THR A 53 -12.46 5.83 -12.30
CA THR A 53 -11.99 4.58 -12.88
C THR A 53 -13.18 3.72 -13.28
N ALA A 54 -13.17 3.22 -14.51
CA ALA A 54 -14.19 2.35 -15.08
C ALA A 54 -13.54 1.19 -15.83
N CYS A 55 -14.12 -0.02 -15.81
CA CYS A 55 -13.69 -1.06 -16.74
C CYS A 55 -14.25 -0.80 -18.14
N MET A 56 -13.59 -1.30 -19.19
CA MET A 56 -14.00 -1.11 -20.59
C MET A 56 -15.47 -1.47 -20.83
N ARG A 57 -15.95 -2.60 -20.29
CA ARG A 57 -17.36 -3.03 -20.40
C ARG A 57 -18.34 -2.00 -19.82
N CYS A 58 -18.07 -1.49 -18.62
CA CYS A 58 -18.94 -0.49 -17.99
C CYS A 58 -18.84 0.85 -18.71
N ASN A 59 -17.64 1.24 -19.14
CA ASN A 59 -17.42 2.50 -19.84
C ASN A 59 -18.18 2.54 -21.18
N GLN A 60 -18.06 1.48 -21.99
CA GLN A 60 -18.82 1.34 -23.24
C GLN A 60 -20.32 1.29 -23.00
N LYS A 61 -20.76 0.53 -21.98
CA LYS A 61 -22.18 0.49 -21.62
C LYS A 61 -22.68 1.86 -21.18
N LYS A 62 -21.90 2.67 -20.45
CA LYS A 62 -22.31 4.02 -20.08
C LYS A 62 -22.39 4.93 -21.30
N SER A 63 -21.36 4.92 -22.15
CA SER A 63 -21.27 5.81 -23.32
C SER A 63 -21.45 7.27 -22.89
N ASP A 64 -22.27 8.01 -23.62
CA ASP A 64 -22.72 9.38 -23.44
C ASP A 64 -23.96 9.51 -22.52
N ARG A 65 -24.31 8.47 -21.77
CA ARG A 65 -25.42 8.51 -20.80
C ARG A 65 -24.94 8.94 -19.42
N THR A 66 -25.81 9.67 -18.74
CA THR A 66 -25.69 10.03 -17.33
C THR A 66 -26.04 8.85 -16.43
N LEU A 67 -25.54 8.87 -15.19
CA LEU A 67 -25.88 7.82 -14.22
C LEU A 67 -27.38 7.78 -13.92
N ARG A 68 -28.07 8.93 -13.99
CA ARG A 68 -29.52 9.02 -13.80
C ARG A 68 -30.28 8.24 -14.88
N GLU A 69 -29.92 8.41 -16.16
CA GLU A 69 -30.55 7.67 -17.27
C GLU A 69 -30.35 6.16 -17.17
N LEU A 70 -29.24 5.73 -16.58
CA LEU A 70 -28.92 4.32 -16.38
C LEU A 70 -29.47 3.74 -15.07
N GLY A 71 -29.97 4.59 -14.16
CA GLY A 71 -30.28 4.18 -12.78
C GLY A 71 -29.05 3.70 -12.00
N TRP A 72 -27.85 4.10 -12.42
CA TRP A 72 -26.59 3.68 -11.78
C TRP A 72 -26.24 4.55 -10.59
N LYS A 73 -25.49 3.97 -9.66
CA LYS A 73 -24.87 4.68 -8.54
C LYS A 73 -23.38 4.35 -8.52
N LEU A 74 -22.57 5.36 -8.22
CA LEU A 74 -21.14 5.15 -7.99
C LEU A 74 -20.93 4.41 -6.68
N ARG A 75 -19.90 3.57 -6.63
CA ARG A 75 -19.45 2.93 -5.40
C ARG A 75 -18.85 3.94 -4.41
N ARG A 76 -18.16 4.95 -4.92
CA ARG A 76 -17.61 6.08 -4.15
C ARG A 76 -17.81 7.37 -4.93
N GLN A 77 -18.15 8.45 -4.22
CA GLN A 77 -18.27 9.76 -4.85
C GLN A 77 -16.88 10.29 -5.24
N PRO A 78 -16.71 10.81 -6.46
CA PRO A 78 -15.45 11.36 -6.92
C PRO A 78 -15.17 12.68 -6.19
N ARG A 79 -13.98 12.77 -5.61
CA ARG A 79 -13.45 13.99 -4.98
C ARG A 79 -11.95 14.09 -5.19
N GLU A 80 -11.41 15.27 -4.92
CA GLU A 80 -9.97 15.48 -4.84
C GLU A 80 -9.39 14.68 -3.64
N PRO A 81 -8.35 13.87 -3.86
CA PRO A 81 -7.66 13.18 -2.80
C PRO A 81 -6.63 14.10 -2.14
N THR A 82 -6.32 13.83 -0.89
CA THR A 82 -5.16 14.44 -0.22
C THR A 82 -3.86 13.80 -0.73
N ALA A 83 -2.74 14.52 -0.60
CA ALA A 83 -1.41 13.95 -0.93
C ALA A 83 -1.12 12.67 -0.12
N TYR A 84 -1.59 12.61 1.13
CA TYR A 84 -1.48 11.43 1.98
C TYR A 84 -2.25 10.22 1.42
N GLU A 85 -3.49 10.42 0.97
CA GLU A 85 -4.33 9.35 0.40
C GLU A 85 -3.73 8.74 -0.87
N ILE A 86 -3.11 9.56 -1.73
CA ILE A 86 -2.40 9.07 -2.91
C ILE A 86 -1.10 8.39 -2.52
N GLY A 87 -0.31 8.98 -1.61
CA GLY A 87 0.98 8.45 -1.22
C GLY A 87 0.89 7.06 -0.56
N LEU A 88 -0.13 6.83 0.29
CA LEU A 88 -0.37 5.53 0.92
C LEU A 88 -0.69 4.42 -0.10
N VAL A 89 -1.42 4.73 -1.17
CA VAL A 89 -1.83 3.74 -2.19
C VAL A 89 -0.78 3.58 -3.30
N ALA A 90 0.00 4.64 -3.59
CA ALA A 90 1.03 4.63 -4.63
C ALA A 90 2.36 3.95 -4.20
N GLY A 91 2.44 3.42 -2.98
CA GLY A 91 3.67 2.78 -2.48
C GLY A 91 4.80 3.77 -2.22
N ILE A 92 4.49 5.06 -2.11
CA ILE A 92 5.42 6.01 -1.48
C ILE A 92 5.45 5.59 -0.03
N ALA A 93 6.60 5.12 0.45
CA ALA A 93 6.72 4.71 1.84
C ALA A 93 6.25 5.88 2.72
N LEU A 94 5.50 5.62 3.79
CA LEU A 94 5.17 6.64 4.80
C LEU A 94 6.40 7.45 5.21
N ARG A 95 7.58 6.80 5.19
CA ARG A 95 8.90 7.41 5.42
C ARG A 95 9.27 8.53 4.44
N ASP A 96 8.80 8.48 3.20
CA ASP A 96 9.11 9.48 2.17
C ASP A 96 8.13 10.66 2.22
N LEU A 97 6.85 10.41 2.54
CA LEU A 97 5.85 11.46 2.79
C LEU A 97 6.11 12.20 4.10
N LEU A 98 6.55 11.46 5.12
CA LEU A 98 6.93 12.00 6.43
C LEU A 98 8.42 12.34 6.50
N ARG A 99 9.12 12.39 5.37
CA ARG A 99 10.55 12.76 5.37
C ARG A 99 10.62 14.23 5.78
N PRO A 100 11.18 14.53 6.97
CA PRO A 100 11.28 15.91 7.40
C PRO A 100 12.24 16.67 6.49
N PRO A 101 12.04 17.98 6.29
CA PRO A 101 12.95 18.81 5.52
C PRO A 101 14.40 18.69 6.02
N ALA A 102 15.38 18.83 5.11
CA ALA A 102 16.78 18.63 5.44
C ALA A 102 17.29 19.63 6.51
N GLU A 103 16.75 20.84 6.49
CA GLU A 103 17.02 21.90 7.46
C GLU A 103 16.62 21.51 8.91
N TRP A 104 15.71 20.54 9.09
CA TRP A 104 15.33 20.05 10.42
C TRP A 104 16.31 19.02 10.99
N ALA A 105 17.40 18.70 10.27
CA ALA A 105 18.39 17.73 10.73
C ALA A 105 18.94 18.06 12.13
N GLY A 106 19.22 19.34 12.42
CA GLY A 106 19.70 19.77 13.73
C GLY A 106 18.67 19.55 14.85
N TYR A 107 17.41 19.91 14.61
CA TYR A 107 16.32 19.69 15.57
C TYR A 107 16.06 18.20 15.83
N LEU A 108 16.21 17.36 14.81
CA LEU A 108 15.93 15.93 14.89
C LEU A 108 17.12 15.09 15.37
N ALA A 109 18.35 15.62 15.36
CA ALA A 109 19.56 14.88 15.74
C ALA A 109 19.45 14.22 17.14
N PRO A 110 19.01 14.92 18.21
CA PRO A 110 18.88 14.30 19.53
C PRO A 110 17.85 13.16 19.58
N TYR A 111 16.81 13.23 18.75
CA TYR A 111 15.77 12.21 18.67
C TYR A 111 16.22 10.98 17.86
N ARG A 112 17.05 11.18 16.82
CA ARG A 112 17.62 10.08 16.02
C ARG A 112 18.54 9.20 16.86
N GLU A 113 19.44 9.81 17.62
CA GLU A 113 20.35 9.09 18.52
C GLU A 113 19.57 8.27 19.55
N ARG A 114 18.51 8.84 20.13
CA ARG A 114 17.63 8.17 21.08
C ARG A 114 16.92 6.96 20.46
N LEU A 115 16.37 7.13 19.25
CA LEU A 115 15.71 6.04 18.53
C LEU A 115 16.68 4.91 18.14
N GLU A 116 17.92 5.26 17.76
CA GLU A 116 18.96 4.28 17.46
C GLU A 116 19.43 3.52 18.70
N ALA A 117 19.57 4.20 19.83
CA ALA A 117 19.85 3.57 21.12
C ALA A 117 18.75 2.57 21.51
N HIS A 118 17.48 2.95 21.38
CA HIS A 118 16.35 2.03 21.61
C HIS A 118 16.37 0.82 20.67
N ARG A 119 16.68 1.02 19.38
CA ARG A 119 16.79 -0.08 18.41
C ARG A 119 17.95 -1.02 18.70
N ARG A 120 19.10 -0.51 19.15
CA ARG A 120 20.25 -1.32 19.59
C ARG A 120 19.88 -2.16 20.81
N ALA A 121 19.33 -1.52 21.85
CA ALA A 121 18.90 -2.22 23.06
C ALA A 121 17.87 -3.32 22.76
N ALA A 122 16.91 -3.07 21.85
CA ALA A 122 15.94 -4.08 21.44
C ALA A 122 16.57 -5.28 20.71
N ARG A 123 17.59 -5.04 19.86
CA ARG A 123 18.32 -6.11 19.16
C ARG A 123 19.19 -6.92 20.11
N GLU A 124 19.87 -6.25 21.05
CA GLU A 124 20.69 -6.90 22.07
C GLU A 124 19.81 -7.74 23.01
N ALA A 125 18.66 -7.24 23.43
CA ALA A 125 17.68 -8.01 24.20
C ALA A 125 17.16 -9.23 23.44
N ALA A 126 16.87 -9.08 22.13
CA ALA A 126 16.44 -10.19 21.29
C ALA A 126 17.56 -11.25 21.12
N LEU A 127 18.81 -10.83 20.91
CA LEU A 127 19.97 -11.73 20.85
C LEU A 127 20.25 -12.42 22.20
N GLY A 128 20.10 -11.71 23.31
CA GLY A 128 20.21 -12.28 24.65
C GLY A 128 19.18 -13.38 24.90
N SER A 129 17.92 -13.13 24.54
CA SER A 129 16.86 -14.16 24.65
C SER A 129 17.14 -15.40 23.80
N MET A 130 17.76 -15.26 22.63
CA MET A 130 18.13 -16.38 21.76
C MET A 130 19.31 -17.21 22.29
N LEU A 131 20.23 -16.61 23.04
CA LEU A 131 21.38 -17.32 23.64
C LEU A 131 21.00 -18.04 24.94
N GLU A 132 20.07 -17.48 25.72
CA GLU A 132 19.55 -18.12 26.93
C GLU A 132 18.69 -19.35 26.62
N GLU A 133 17.88 -19.30 25.55
CA GLU A 133 17.11 -20.46 25.07
C GLU A 133 18.00 -21.57 24.46
N GLY A 134 19.18 -21.24 23.94
CA GLY A 134 20.13 -22.18 23.35
C GLY A 134 21.08 -22.88 24.33
N ALA A 135 21.20 -22.38 25.57
CA ALA A 135 22.14 -22.91 26.56
C ALA A 135 21.55 -24.02 27.46
N GLY A 136 20.28 -24.38 27.29
CA GLY A 136 19.56 -25.36 28.11
C GLY A 136 19.24 -26.67 27.40
N SER A 137 20.25 -27.45 26.96
CA SER A 137 20.06 -28.89 26.66
C SER A 137 21.39 -29.65 26.64
N GLY A 138 22.03 -29.77 27.79
CA GLY A 138 23.02 -30.82 28.02
C GLY A 138 22.31 -32.09 28.50
N GLU A 139 21.74 -32.87 27.59
CA GLU A 139 21.14 -34.17 27.91
C GLU A 139 22.16 -35.28 27.57
N GLU A 140 22.62 -35.99 28.61
CA GLU A 140 23.61 -37.08 28.53
C GLU A 140 23.11 -38.24 27.66
N LEU A 141 23.89 -38.63 26.66
CA LEU A 141 23.64 -39.80 25.83
C LEU A 141 23.97 -41.09 26.61
N HIS A 142 22.94 -41.80 27.06
CA HIS A 142 23.06 -43.20 27.47
C HIS A 142 22.95 -44.15 26.27
N PRO A 143 23.82 -45.17 26.14
CA PRO A 143 23.81 -46.09 25.00
C PRO A 143 22.70 -47.13 25.16
N SER A 144 21.82 -47.19 24.15
CA SER A 144 20.78 -48.21 24.02
C SER A 144 21.36 -49.55 23.56
N GLY A 145 20.98 -50.62 24.24
CA GLY A 145 21.28 -51.98 23.85
C GLY A 145 20.39 -52.48 22.70
N GLY A 146 21.04 -53.12 21.72
CA GLY A 146 20.61 -54.39 21.13
C GLY A 146 19.42 -54.40 20.18
N GLY A 147 19.69 -54.48 18.88
CA GLY A 147 18.70 -54.83 17.86
C GLY A 147 19.34 -55.07 16.49
N VAL A 148 19.87 -56.28 16.29
CA VAL A 148 20.37 -56.84 15.01
C VAL A 148 19.20 -57.00 14.02
N TRP A 149 19.39 -56.73 12.72
CA TRP A 149 19.06 -57.64 11.58
C TRP A 149 19.66 -57.12 10.24
N ALA A 150 20.61 -57.91 9.72
CA ALA A 150 20.94 -58.23 8.33
C ALA A 150 21.31 -57.12 7.31
N LEU A 151 22.59 -57.15 6.90
CA LEU A 151 23.13 -56.66 5.63
C LEU A 151 23.57 -57.86 4.79
N SER A 152 23.10 -57.92 3.54
CA SER A 152 23.79 -58.32 2.30
C SER A 152 22.70 -58.72 1.27
N ASP A 153 22.67 -58.20 0.05
CA ASP A 153 23.74 -58.21 -0.94
C ASP A 153 23.71 -57.03 -1.95
N VAL A 154 24.90 -56.84 -2.56
CA VAL A 154 25.33 -56.09 -3.76
C VAL A 154 26.00 -54.74 -3.53
#